data_AF-G5LJR0-F1
#
_entry.id   AF-G5LJR0-F1
#
_cell.length_a   1.000
_cell.length_b   1.000
_cell.length_c   1.000
_cell.angle_alpha   90.00
_cell.angle_beta   90.00
_cell.angle_gamma   90.00
#
_symmetry.space_group_name_H-M   'P 1'
#
loop_
_entity.id
_entity.type
_entity.pdbx_description
1 polymer ?
#
loop_
_entity_poly.entity_id
_entity_poly.type
_entity_poly.pdbx_seq_one_letter_code
_entity_poly.pdbx_strand_id
1 'polypeptide(L)' 'MIEWDEELRSRIGVMNYIHQRTRVSRSVVAEVLAALRKGNYIEMNKGKLISINRLPSEY' A
#
# COMPACT_ATOMS: atom_id res chain seq x y z
N MET A 1 8.45 -17.59 3.40
CA MET A 1 7.65 -16.38 3.10
C MET A 1 6.98 -16.01 4.41
N ILE A 2 7.14 -14.80 4.94
CA ILE A 2 6.51 -14.48 6.24
C ILE A 2 5.00 -14.35 5.99
N GLU A 3 4.25 -15.37 6.40
CA GLU A 3 2.79 -15.38 6.37
C GLU A 3 2.29 -14.49 7.51
N TRP A 4 2.10 -13.21 7.19
CA TRP A 4 1.40 -12.30 8.10
C TRP A 4 -0.08 -12.68 8.13
N ASP A 5 -0.59 -12.88 9.34
CA ASP A 5 -1.98 -13.22 9.62
C ASP A 5 -2.96 -12.27 8.88
N GLU A 6 -3.93 -12.85 8.16
CA GLU A 6 -4.87 -12.06 7.35
C GLU A 6 -5.69 -11.09 8.20
N GLU A 7 -5.99 -11.45 9.45
CA GLU A 7 -6.70 -10.57 10.37
C GLU A 7 -5.86 -9.34 10.69
N LEU A 8 -4.56 -9.53 10.91
CA LEU A 8 -3.62 -8.44 11.18
C LEU A 8 -3.46 -7.53 9.96
N ARG A 9 -3.30 -8.10 8.75
CA ARG A 9 -3.27 -7.32 7.50
C ARG A 9 -4.56 -6.53 7.28
N SER A 10 -5.70 -7.13 7.60
CA SER A 10 -7.00 -6.50 7.46
C SER A 10 -7.16 -5.32 8.44
N ARG A 11 -6.50 -5.33 9.58
CA ARG A 11 -6.59 -4.22 10.56
C ARG A 11 -5.65 -3.06 10.23
N ILE A 12 -4.65 -3.29 9.39
CA ILE A 12 -3.61 -2.30 9.06
C ILE A 12 -3.97 -1.56 7.77
N GLY A 13 -4.22 -0.26 7.88
CA GLY A 13 -4.35 0.63 6.73
C GLY A 13 -2.99 0.86 6.06
N VAL A 14 -2.94 0.73 4.73
CA VAL A 14 -1.71 0.86 3.93
C VAL A 14 -1.02 2.20 4.15
N MET A 15 -1.81 3.28 4.17
CA MET A 15 -1.29 4.63 4.42
C MET A 15 -0.60 4.73 5.78
N ASN A 16 -1.21 4.22 6.85
CA ASN A 16 -0.61 4.26 8.19
C ASN A 16 0.63 3.38 8.27
N TYR A 17 0.60 2.21 7.64
CA TYR A 17 1.76 1.31 7.61
C TYR A 17 2.96 1.95 6.91
N ILE A 18 2.75 2.53 5.72
CA ILE A 18 3.80 3.19 4.95
C ILE A 18 4.27 4.45 5.69
N HIS A 19 3.35 5.28 6.20
CA HIS A 19 3.70 6.51 6.92
C HIS A 19 4.44 6.25 8.24
N GLN A 20 4.21 5.11 8.92
CA GLN A 20 4.98 4.75 10.11
C GLN A 20 6.39 4.27 9.76
N ARG A 21 6.55 3.58 8.62
CA ARG A 21 7.85 3.02 8.20
C ARG A 21 8.68 3.97 7.35
N THR A 22 8.05 4.96 6.75
CA THR A 22 8.67 5.98 5.92
C THR A 22 8.46 7.34 6.56
N ARG A 23 9.49 8.20 6.60
CA ARG A 23 9.36 9.59 7.11
C ARG A 23 8.70 10.52 6.08
N VAL A 24 7.77 9.99 5.29
CA VAL A 24 7.12 10.67 4.18
C VAL A 24 5.74 11.17 4.61
N SER A 25 5.37 12.38 4.20
CA SER A 25 4.08 12.98 4.51
C SER A 25 2.90 12.14 4.00
N ARG A 26 1.78 12.16 4.74
CA ARG A 26 0.56 11.42 4.38
C ARG A 26 0.04 11.76 2.97
N SER A 27 0.14 13.02 2.56
CA SER A 27 -0.28 13.46 1.21
C SER A 27 0.55 12.81 0.11
N VAL A 28 1.88 12.78 0.27
CA VAL A 28 2.79 12.16 -0.71
C VAL A 28 2.54 10.65 -0.81
N VAL A 29 2.34 9.98 0.34
CA VAL A 29 1.96 8.56 0.36
C VAL A 29 0.63 8.34 -0.38
N ALA A 30 -0.34 9.23 -0.19
CA ALA A 30 -1.63 9.17 -0.90
C ALA A 30 -1.45 9.29 -2.41
N GLU A 31 -0.64 10.25 -2.87
CA GLU A 31 -0.38 10.46 -4.29
C GLU A 31 0.30 9.25 -4.93
N VAL A 32 1.32 8.68 -4.27
CA VAL A 32 2.00 7.48 -4.75
C VAL A 32 1.03 6.29 -4.80
N LEU A 33 0.24 6.06 -3.76
CA LEU A 33 -0.76 4.97 -3.77
C LEU A 33 -1.82 5.16 -4.84
N ALA A 34 -2.26 6.41 -5.10
CA ALA A 34 -3.19 6.72 -6.16
C ALA A 34 -2.59 6.45 -7.55
N ALA A 35 -1.33 6.85 -7.77
CA ALA A 35 -0.61 6.57 -9.01
C ALA A 35 -0.42 5.06 -9.22
N LEU A 36 -0.03 4.33 -8.17
CA LEU A 36 0.14 2.87 -8.22
C LEU A 36 -1.18 2.15 -8.53
N ARG A 37 -2.28 2.59 -7.90
CA ARG A 37 -3.62 2.06 -8.19
C ARG A 37 -4.05 2.37 -9.62
N LYS A 38 -3.81 3.59 -10.10
CA LYS A 38 -4.14 4.00 -11.48
C LYS A 38 -3.37 3.18 -12.51
N GLY A 39 -2.12 2.84 -12.22
CA GLY A 39 -1.29 1.97 -13.07
C GLY A 39 -1.61 0.47 -12.97
N ASN A 40 -2.66 0.07 -12.23
CA ASN A 40 -2.98 -1.32 -11.92
C ASN A 40 -1.84 -2.12 -11.25
N TYR A 41 -0.90 -1.41 -10.62
CA TYR A 41 0.24 -2.01 -9.93
C TYR A 41 -0.17 -2.62 -8.59
N ILE A 42 -1.13 -1.99 -7.91
CA ILE A 42 -1.69 -2.45 -6.64
C ILE A 42 -3.22 -2.42 -6.64
N GLU A 43 -3.82 -3.32 -5.88
CA GLU A 43 -5.25 -3.34 -5.60
C GLU A 43 -5.50 -2.97 -4.15
N MET A 44 -6.39 -1.99 -3.93
CA MET A 44 -6.74 -1.51 -2.60
C MET A 44 -8.24 -1.49 -2.39
N ASN A 45 -8.70 -2.00 -1.26
CA ASN A 45 -10.10 -1.99 -0.85
C ASN A 45 -10.24 -1.42 0.57
N LYS A 46 -11.11 -0.42 0.74
CA LYS A 46 -11.36 0.28 2.03
C LYS A 46 -10.07 0.68 2.78
N GLY A 47 -9.04 1.12 2.06
CA GLY A 47 -7.74 1.55 2.63
C GLY A 47 -6.76 0.41 2.95
N LYS A 48 -7.10 -0.83 2.60
CA LYS A 48 -6.28 -2.04 2.80
C LYS A 48 -5.68 -2.49 1.48
N LEU A 49 -4.47 -3.06 1.52
CA LEU A 49 -3.83 -3.65 0.35
C LEU A 49 -4.39 -5.06 0.16
N ILE A 50 -4.97 -5.32 -1.01
CA ILE A 50 -5.54 -6.63 -1.36
C ILE A 50 -4.54 -7.42 -2.19
N SER A 51 -3.93 -6.79 -3.19
CA SER A 51 -2.96 -7.45 -4.06
C SER A 51 -1.90 -6.47 -4.55
N ILE A 52 -0.72 -6.99 -4.85
CA ILE A 52 0.35 -6.31 -5.59
C ILE A 52 0.52 -7.11 -6.89
N ASN A 53 0.18 -6.50 -8.02
CA ASN A 53 0.22 -7.19 -9.31
C ASN A 53 1.61 -7.16 -9.92
N ARG A 54 2.13 -5.95 -10.13
CA ARG A 54 3.45 -5.69 -10.68
C ARG A 54 3.90 -4.37 -10.08
N LEU A 55 5.09 -4.28 -9.52
CA LEU A 55 5.64 -2.97 -9.16
C LEU A 55 6.41 -2.44 -10.37
N PRO A 56 6.28 -1.15 -10.72
CA PRO A 56 7.16 -0.57 -11.70
C PRO A 56 8.59 -0.71 -11.17
N SER A 57 9.48 -1.22 -12.00
CA SER A 57 10.90 -1.39 -11.66
C SER A 57 11.61 -0.04 -11.46
N GLU A 58 11.01 1.05 -11.94
CA GLU A 58 11.47 2.43 -11.76
C GLU A 58 10.27 3.35 -11.49
N TYR A 59 10.35 4.12 -10.41
CA TYR A 59 9.45 5.22 -10.05
C TYR A 59 10.24 6.30 -9.30
#